data_AF-A0A382B016-F1
#
_entry.id   AF-A0A382B016-F1
#
_cell.length_a   1.000
_cell.length_b   1.000
_cell.length_c   1.000
_cell.angle_alpha   90.00
_cell.angle_beta   90.00
_cell.angle_gamma   90.00
#
_symmetry.space_group_name_H-M   'P 1'
#
loop_
_entity.id
_entity.type
_entity.pdbx_description
1 polymer ?
#
loop_
_entity_poly.entity_id
_entity_poly.type
_entity_poly.pdbx_seq_one_letter_code
_entity_poly.pdbx_strand_id
1 'polypeptide(L)' 'FKKKIKLIKIKKNDLIFWRGHVAIILSKNRLIHAYGPSKKVLIMNINYAIKKIEKTANLKVVGIRRAN' A
#
# COMPACT_ATOMS: atom_id res chain seq x y z
N PHE A 1 -5.10 -9.41 -11.25
CA PHE A 1 -5.61 -8.36 -10.34
C PHE A 1 -7.02 -7.90 -10.71
N LYS A 2 -7.99 -8.82 -10.76
CA LYS A 2 -9.31 -8.50 -11.32
C LYS A 2 -10.22 -7.82 -10.28
N LYS A 3 -10.08 -8.20 -9.00
CA LYS A 3 -10.97 -7.74 -7.92
C LYS A 3 -10.50 -6.42 -7.30
N LYS A 4 -11.35 -5.39 -7.34
CA LYS A 4 -11.20 -4.15 -6.56
C LYS A 4 -11.58 -4.40 -5.10
N ILE A 5 -10.75 -3.94 -4.16
CA ILE A 5 -10.97 -4.08 -2.73
C ILE A 5 -11.10 -2.69 -2.10
N LYS A 6 -12.07 -2.53 -1.19
CA LYS A 6 -12.17 -1.33 -0.34
C LYS A 6 -11.17 -1.47 0.82
N LEU A 7 -10.61 -0.36 1.32
CA LEU A 7 -9.64 -0.37 2.41
C LEU A 7 -10.12 -1.13 3.66
N ILE A 8 -11.42 -1.07 3.99
CA ILE A 8 -12.00 -1.79 5.13
C ILE A 8 -12.03 -3.33 4.95
N LYS A 9 -11.93 -3.82 3.72
CA LYS A 9 -11.99 -5.26 3.37
C LYS A 9 -10.62 -5.85 3.00
N ILE A 10 -9.54 -5.13 3.28
CA ILE A 10 -8.18 -5.61 2.97
C ILE A 10 -7.84 -6.88 3.73
N LYS A 11 -7.05 -7.72 3.09
CA LYS A 11 -6.49 -8.94 3.66
C LYS A 11 -5.03 -9.06 3.25
N LYS A 12 -4.32 -9.96 3.93
CA LYS A 12 -2.96 -10.36 3.54
C LYS A 12 -2.91 -10.71 2.06
N ASN A 13 -1.83 -10.30 1.39
CA ASN A 13 -1.57 -10.46 -0.05
C ASN A 13 -2.40 -9.55 -0.98
N ASP A 14 -3.25 -8.67 -0.46
CA ASP A 14 -3.77 -7.57 -1.27
C ASP A 14 -2.63 -6.62 -1.65
N LEU A 15 -2.74 -6.02 -2.83
CA LEU A 15 -1.81 -5.00 -3.29
C LEU A 15 -2.49 -3.64 -3.27
N ILE A 16 -1.82 -2.66 -2.70
CA ILE A 16 -2.22 -1.27 -2.72
C ILE A 16 -1.34 -0.50 -3.71
N PHE A 17 -1.99 0.27 -4.57
CA PHE A 17 -1.36 0.96 -5.69
C PHE A 17 -1.47 2.47 -5.52
N TRP A 18 -0.38 3.15 -5.85
CA TRP A 18 -0.30 4.57 -6.16
C TRP A 18 0.20 4.70 -7.60
N ARG A 19 0.18 5.90 -8.18
CA ARG A 19 0.82 6.12 -9.49
C ARG A 19 2.33 5.85 -9.35
N GLY A 20 2.85 4.84 -10.05
CA GLY A 20 4.27 4.48 -10.05
C GLY A 20 4.80 3.80 -8.78
N HIS A 21 3.94 3.49 -7.79
CA HIS A 21 4.37 2.84 -6.54
C HIS A 21 3.38 1.77 -6.09
N VAL A 22 3.88 0.74 -5.39
CA VAL A 22 3.08 -0.41 -4.95
C VAL A 22 3.56 -0.93 -3.60
N ALA A 23 2.62 -1.48 -2.81
CA ALA A 23 2.91 -2.20 -1.58
C ALA A 23 2.05 -3.46 -1.46
N ILE A 24 2.53 -4.44 -0.70
CA ILE A 24 1.78 -5.65 -0.36
C ILE A 24 1.27 -5.55 1.08
N ILE A 25 0.02 -5.88 1.30
CA ILE A 25 -0.58 -5.97 2.63
C ILE A 25 -0.11 -7.24 3.34
N LEU A 26 0.49 -7.09 4.52
CA LEU A 26 0.94 -8.21 5.38
C LEU A 26 -0.14 -8.61 6.39
N SER A 27 -0.89 -7.64 6.91
CA SER A 27 -2.01 -7.83 7.84
C SER A 27 -3.00 -6.67 7.73
N LYS A 28 -4.11 -6.69 8.49
CA LYS A 28 -5.10 -5.59 8.49
C LYS A 28 -4.50 -4.20 8.75
N ASN A 29 -3.33 -4.13 9.39
CA ASN A 29 -2.73 -2.86 9.80
C ASN A 29 -1.31 -2.66 9.25
N ARG A 30 -0.68 -3.67 8.65
CA ARG A 30 0.73 -3.60 8.18
C ARG A 30 0.84 -3.88 6.68
N LEU A 31 1.71 -3.13 6.02
CA LEU A 31 2.15 -3.36 4.64
C LEU A 31 3.67 -3.45 4.55
N ILE A 32 4.16 -3.97 3.43
CA ILE A 32 5.57 -3.98 3.06
C ILE A 32 5.74 -3.32 1.69
N HIS A 33 6.75 -2.46 1.55
CA HIS A 33 7.08 -1.83 0.28
C HIS A 33 8.55 -1.41 0.21
N ALA A 34 9.06 -1.25 -1.00
CA ALA A 34 10.32 -0.55 -1.21
C ALA A 34 10.14 0.94 -0.86
N TYR A 35 11.01 1.49 -0.01
CA TYR A 35 10.96 2.88 0.40
C TYR A 35 12.24 3.61 -0.02
N GLY A 36 12.12 4.39 -1.11
CA GLY A 36 13.22 5.15 -1.71
C GLY A 36 14.02 6.00 -0.72
N PRO A 37 13.37 6.82 0.14
CA PRO A 37 14.08 7.67 1.11
C PRO A 37 14.99 6.91 2.08
N SER A 38 14.67 5.66 2.42
CA SER A 38 15.53 4.82 3.28
C SER A 38 16.36 3.79 2.50
N LYS A 39 16.28 3.79 1.16
CA LYS A 39 16.96 2.85 0.25
C LYS A 39 16.81 1.37 0.66
N LYS A 40 15.67 1.01 1.26
CA LYS A 40 15.39 -0.36 1.74
C LYS A 40 13.91 -0.69 1.70
N VAL A 41 13.60 -1.97 1.87
CA VAL A 41 12.23 -2.45 2.05
C VAL A 41 11.82 -2.26 3.51
N LEU A 42 10.64 -1.70 3.74
CA LEU A 42 10.12 -1.40 5.08
C LEU A 42 8.74 -2.01 5.30
N ILE A 43 8.52 -2.44 6.55
CA ILE A 43 7.18 -2.77 7.06
C ILE A 43 6.64 -1.55 7.79
N MET A 44 5.45 -1.09 7.42
CA MET A 44 4.84 0.12 7.97
C MET A 44 3.36 -0.09 8.28
N ASN A 45 2.83 0.72 9.21
CA ASN A 45 1.39 0.81 9.39
C ASN A 45 0.74 1.37 8.11
N ILE A 46 -0.36 0.77 7.65
CA ILE A 46 -1.01 1.11 6.38
C ILE A 46 -1.50 2.56 6.37
N ASN A 47 -2.21 3.00 7.41
CA ASN A 47 -2.74 4.35 7.49
C ASN A 47 -1.62 5.38 7.57
N TYR A 48 -0.57 5.07 8.33
CA TYR A 48 0.62 5.92 8.39
C TYR A 48 1.32 6.02 7.04
N ALA A 49 1.51 4.89 6.33
CA ALA A 49 2.14 4.87 5.02
C ALA A 49 1.33 5.65 3.98
N ILE A 50 0.00 5.48 3.93
CA ILE A 50 -0.88 6.24 3.03
C ILE A 50 -0.73 7.74 3.29
N LYS A 51 -0.87 8.19 4.55
CA LYS A 51 -0.74 9.60 4.92
C LYS A 51 0.66 10.15 4.61
N LYS A 52 1.70 9.37 4.89
CA LYS A 52 3.09 9.78 4.65
C LYS A 52 3.35 9.95 3.15
N ILE A 53 2.96 8.97 2.33
CA ILE A 53 3.12 9.01 0.87
C ILE A 53 2.35 10.17 0.26
N GLU A 54 1.12 10.42 0.72
CA GLU A 54 0.33 11.57 0.30
C GLU A 54 1.04 12.88 0.68
N LYS A 55 1.52 13.01 1.92
CA LYS A 55 2.22 14.22 2.39
C LYS A 55 3.55 14.46 1.67
N THR A 56 4.36 13.42 1.44
CA THR A 56 5.73 13.59 0.93
C THR A 56 5.83 13.54 -0.59
N ALA A 57 4.90 12.88 -1.27
CA ALA A 57 4.95 12.69 -2.73
C ALA A 57 3.67 13.11 -3.44
N ASN A 58 2.66 13.63 -2.71
CA ASN A 58 1.35 14.01 -3.25
C ASN A 58 0.65 12.86 -4.03
N LEU A 59 0.93 11.61 -3.65
CA LEU A 59 0.39 10.43 -4.29
C LEU A 59 -0.81 9.90 -3.50
N LYS A 60 -1.98 9.87 -4.16
CA LYS A 60 -3.19 9.23 -3.64
C LYS A 60 -3.25 7.76 -4.05
N VAL A 61 -3.92 6.96 -3.23
CA VAL A 61 -4.18 5.54 -3.53
C VAL A 61 -5.09 5.47 -4.76
N VAL A 62 -4.62 4.82 -5.82
CA VAL A 62 -5.40 4.61 -7.06
C VAL A 62 -6.27 3.36 -7.00
N GLY A 63 -5.92 2.43 -6.11
CA GLY A 63 -6.75 1.27 -5.85
C GLY A 63 -6.06 0.21 -5.03
N ILE A 64 -6.87 -0.73 -4.55
CA ILE A 64 -6.40 -1.95 -3.90
C ILE A 64 -6.93 -3.12 -4.70
N ARG A 65 -6.07 -4.08 -5.05
CA ARG A 65 -6.42 -5.23 -5.88
C ARG A 65 -6.02 -6.54 -5.23
N ARG A 66 -6.87 -7.55 -5.43
CA ARG A 66 -6.55 -8.95 -5.14
C ARG A 66 -6.26 -9.70 -6.44
N ALA A 67 -5.26 -10.58 -6.41
CA ALA A 67 -4.90 -11.41 -7.56
C ALA A 67 -6.06 -12.37 -7.93
N ASN A 68 -6.67 -12.98 -6.91
CA ASN A 68 -7.75 -13.97 -6.99
C ASN A 68 -9.09 -13.45 -6.44
#